data_AF-A0A849FFX7-F1
#
_entry.id   AF-A0A849FFX7-F1
#
_cell.length_a   1.000
_cell.length_b   1.000
_cell.length_c   1.000
_cell.angle_alpha   90.00
_cell.angle_beta   90.00
_cell.angle_gamma   90.00
#
_symmetry.space_group_name_H-M   'P 1'
#
loop_
_entity.id
_entity.type
_entity.pdbx_description
1 polymer ?
#
loop_
_entity_poly.entity_id
_entity_poly.type
_entity_poly.pdbx_seq_one_letter_code
_entity_poly.pdbx_strand_id
1 'polypeptide(L)'
;MKWGTALVALAFAAGCSGPFDMDFRSIGNGFDTSEAVGELSAPRPQPDMRGVISYPSYQVALARRGDTVGDVAARVGIPAEELASFNGLRDGVPLRDGELIALPRRVAEPSPATGAIGTGPILPGGVDVAAVAGSAIERAGPSGAIERAPGAQIGDEPVRHRVEPGETAFSIARLYGVTPRALADWNGLGPDLAVRAGQFLLIPVAIDPPPAAVPVPPGRGSVAPAPPSAATALPLQDATPEPAPAPPSPQMAEDRTEASDTGRLLMPVSGSIIRAYDKGKNDGIGISAAAGTRVNAADAGTVAAITRDTDQVPIIVLRHADNLLTVYAGVDGIEVEKGDTVARGQKIAEVRNANPSFVHFEVREGFESVDPMPFLN
;
A
#
# COMPACT_ATOMS: atom_id res chain seq x y z
N MET A 1 66.49 2.15 40.31
CA MET A 1 65.49 1.17 39.82
C MET A 1 64.10 1.72 40.12
N LYS A 2 63.40 2.16 39.05
CA LYS A 2 61.93 2.32 38.85
C LYS A 2 61.16 3.15 39.91
N TRP A 3 60.89 4.46 39.72
CA TRP A 3 59.85 5.12 38.87
C TRP A 3 58.45 4.54 39.20
N GLY A 4 57.44 5.26 39.68
CA GLY A 4 57.08 6.67 39.60
C GLY A 4 55.58 6.72 39.24
N THR A 5 54.72 6.76 40.25
CA THR A 5 53.25 6.70 40.13
C THR A 5 52.68 7.99 39.53
N ALA A 6 52.11 7.92 38.33
CA ALA A 6 51.29 8.98 37.74
C ALA A 6 49.86 8.47 37.56
N LEU A 7 48.95 9.06 38.35
CA LEU A 7 47.52 8.87 38.31
C LEU A 7 46.97 9.73 37.16
N VAL A 8 46.48 9.12 36.09
CA VAL A 8 45.74 9.82 35.03
C VAL A 8 44.31 9.31 35.06
N ALA A 9 43.41 10.13 35.57
CA ALA A 9 41.98 9.95 35.43
C ALA A 9 41.59 10.31 34.00
N LEU A 10 41.18 9.31 33.20
CA LEU A 10 40.60 9.53 31.87
C LEU A 10 39.08 9.42 32.01
N ALA A 11 38.39 10.57 31.94
CA ALA A 11 36.95 10.64 31.77
C ALA A 11 36.62 10.23 30.33
N PHE A 12 36.05 9.04 30.13
CA PHE A 12 35.44 8.66 28.86
C PHE A 12 34.00 9.19 28.81
N ALA A 13 33.79 10.18 27.95
CA ALA A 13 32.47 10.59 27.51
C ALA A 13 31.79 9.40 26.80
N ALA A 14 30.54 9.13 27.17
CA ALA A 14 29.67 8.20 26.48
C ALA A 14 29.31 8.77 25.10
N GLY A 15 30.10 8.40 24.09
CA GLY A 15 29.78 8.60 22.68
C GLY A 15 29.02 7.38 22.17
N CYS A 16 27.85 7.63 21.60
CA CYS A 16 26.94 6.63 21.01
C CYS A 16 27.68 5.67 20.06
N SER A 17 27.58 4.37 20.34
CA SER A 17 28.05 3.30 19.46
C SER A 17 26.99 3.01 18.38
N GLY A 18 27.00 3.80 17.30
CA GLY A 18 26.38 3.42 16.03
C GLY A 18 27.45 2.94 15.04
N PRO A 19 27.17 1.96 14.17
CA PRO A 19 28.11 1.56 13.13
C PRO A 19 28.35 2.75 12.18
N PHE A 20 29.61 3.10 11.96
CA PHE A 20 29.99 4.09 10.96
C PHE A 20 29.62 3.56 9.56
N ASP A 21 28.63 4.18 8.94
CA ASP A 21 28.24 3.95 7.55
C ASP A 21 29.19 4.73 6.62
N MET A 22 29.92 4.02 5.76
CA MET A 22 30.84 4.63 4.79
C MET A 22 30.12 5.23 3.55
N ASP A 23 28.79 5.14 3.46
CA ASP A 23 28.00 5.66 2.33
C ASP A 23 27.64 7.16 2.48
N PHE A 24 28.06 7.85 3.55
CA PHE A 24 27.79 9.28 3.79
C PHE A 24 26.30 9.73 3.72
N ARG A 25 25.35 8.79 3.67
CA ARG A 25 23.90 9.08 3.57
C ARG A 25 23.26 9.57 4.88
N SER A 26 24.00 9.52 5.99
CA SER A 26 23.52 9.93 7.31
C SER A 26 24.23 11.19 7.84
N ILE A 27 24.45 12.18 6.97
CA ILE A 27 24.74 13.55 7.42
C ILE A 27 23.42 14.32 7.38
N GLY A 28 22.72 14.30 8.52
CA GLY A 28 21.52 15.08 8.78
C GLY A 28 20.24 14.27 8.64
N ASN A 29 19.81 13.64 9.75
CA ASN A 29 18.46 13.08 9.99
C ASN A 29 17.65 12.78 8.72
N GLY A 30 18.20 11.90 7.89
CA GLY A 30 17.60 11.52 6.62
C GLY A 30 16.25 10.86 6.87
N PHE A 31 15.26 11.31 6.11
CA PHE A 31 13.88 10.82 6.09
C PHE A 31 13.82 9.29 5.99
N ASP A 32 13.82 8.62 7.14
CA ASP A 32 13.57 7.19 7.22
C ASP A 32 12.06 6.97 7.23
N THR A 33 11.48 6.73 6.06
CA THR A 33 10.06 6.36 5.94
C THR A 33 9.82 4.88 6.21
N SER A 34 10.82 4.11 6.66
CA SER A 34 10.67 2.67 6.91
C SER A 34 9.70 2.38 8.05
N GLU A 35 9.58 3.29 9.02
CA GLU A 35 8.57 3.19 10.11
C GLU A 35 7.13 3.31 9.58
N ALA A 36 6.89 4.13 8.56
CA ALA A 36 5.55 4.35 8.00
C ALA A 36 5.01 3.14 7.19
N VAL A 37 5.87 2.19 6.85
CA VAL A 37 5.53 0.94 6.14
C VAL A 37 5.51 -0.27 7.10
N GLY A 38 5.81 -0.04 8.38
CA GLY A 38 6.13 -1.09 9.35
C GLY A 38 5.01 -2.08 9.67
N GLU A 39 3.75 -1.65 9.80
CA GLU A 39 2.72 -2.53 10.36
C GLU A 39 1.33 -2.26 9.74
N LEU A 40 1.09 -2.83 8.55
CA LEU A 40 -0.27 -2.88 7.94
C LEU A 40 -0.97 -4.23 8.14
N SER A 41 -0.40 -5.11 8.95
CA SER A 41 -1.01 -6.38 9.34
C SER A 41 -0.88 -6.60 10.84
N ALA A 42 -1.85 -7.31 11.41
CA ALA A 42 -1.76 -7.74 12.79
C ALA A 42 -0.47 -8.56 13.01
N PRO A 43 0.16 -8.49 14.19
CA PRO A 43 1.28 -9.37 14.49
C PRO A 43 0.80 -10.82 14.51
N ARG A 44 1.66 -11.72 13.98
CA ARG A 44 1.36 -13.15 14.00
C ARG A 44 1.32 -13.66 15.46
N PRO A 45 0.34 -14.51 15.82
CA PRO A 45 0.28 -15.20 17.10
C PRO A 45 1.58 -15.93 17.48
N GLN A 46 1.83 -16.06 18.78
CA GLN A 46 3.05 -16.69 19.28
C GLN A 46 2.91 -18.22 19.29
N PRO A 47 3.88 -18.95 18.71
CA PRO A 47 3.88 -20.41 18.74
C PRO A 47 4.24 -20.96 20.13
N ASP A 48 3.90 -22.22 20.37
CA ASP A 48 4.37 -22.96 21.55
C ASP A 48 5.85 -23.40 21.45
N MET A 49 6.37 -24.10 22.46
CA MET A 49 7.75 -24.62 22.45
C MET A 49 8.04 -25.65 21.36
N ARG A 50 7.04 -26.15 20.64
CA ARG A 50 7.21 -27.02 19.47
C ARG A 50 7.10 -26.23 18.15
N GLY A 51 6.79 -24.94 18.22
CA GLY A 51 6.54 -24.10 17.05
C GLY A 51 5.07 -24.14 16.59
N VAL A 52 4.17 -24.80 17.31
CA VAL A 52 2.78 -24.99 16.86
C VAL A 52 1.94 -23.75 17.14
N ILE A 53 1.23 -23.29 16.11
CA ILE A 53 0.18 -22.27 16.19
C ILE A 53 -1.13 -22.94 15.82
N SER A 54 -2.14 -22.79 16.68
CA SER A 54 -3.44 -23.45 16.50
C SER A 54 -4.54 -22.44 16.23
N TYR A 55 -5.21 -22.60 15.10
CA TYR A 55 -6.40 -21.85 14.70
C TYR A 55 -7.64 -22.75 14.82
N PRO A 56 -8.87 -22.20 14.77
CA PRO A 56 -10.10 -22.98 14.87
C PRO A 56 -10.24 -24.06 13.80
N SER A 57 -9.78 -23.82 12.56
CA SER A 57 -9.93 -24.80 11.47
C SER A 57 -8.65 -25.57 11.13
N TYR A 58 -7.45 -25.04 11.42
CA TYR A 58 -6.18 -25.70 11.09
C TYR A 58 -5.06 -25.41 12.11
N GLN A 59 -3.95 -26.13 11.99
CA GLN A 59 -2.73 -25.87 12.74
C GLN A 59 -1.53 -25.72 11.78
N VAL A 60 -0.58 -24.90 12.19
CA VAL A 60 0.70 -24.72 11.49
C VAL A 60 1.85 -24.88 12.46
N ALA A 61 3.02 -25.23 11.95
CA ALA A 61 4.26 -25.28 12.71
C ALA A 61 5.31 -24.34 12.12
N LEU A 62 6.01 -23.63 13.00
CA LEU A 62 7.11 -22.76 12.65
C LEU A 62 8.43 -23.55 12.59
N ALA A 63 9.15 -23.41 11.48
CA ALA A 63 10.52 -23.88 11.34
C ALA A 63 11.50 -22.97 12.08
N ARG A 64 12.53 -23.57 12.67
CA ARG A 64 13.66 -22.87 13.30
C ARG A 64 14.84 -22.86 12.35
N ARG A 65 15.77 -21.93 12.59
CA ARG A 65 17.03 -21.86 11.86
C ARG A 65 17.73 -23.22 11.80
N GLY A 66 17.88 -23.74 10.57
CA GLY A 66 18.56 -25.01 10.30
C GLY A 66 17.67 -26.24 10.36
N ASP A 67 16.37 -26.09 10.64
CA ASP A 67 15.43 -27.20 10.61
C ASP A 67 15.27 -27.78 9.19
N THR A 68 15.11 -29.08 9.11
CA THR A 68 14.51 -29.77 7.96
C THR A 68 13.04 -30.09 8.22
N VAL A 69 12.31 -30.51 7.20
CA VAL A 69 10.92 -31.02 7.38
C VAL A 69 10.88 -32.17 8.39
N GLY A 70 11.90 -33.03 8.39
CA GLY A 70 12.03 -34.13 9.34
C GLY A 70 12.15 -33.65 10.80
N ASP A 71 12.91 -32.58 11.05
CA ASP A 71 13.08 -32.01 12.39
C ASP A 71 11.78 -31.41 12.92
N VAL A 72 11.04 -30.70 12.05
CA VAL A 72 9.72 -30.17 12.40
C VAL A 72 8.74 -31.31 12.68
N ALA A 73 8.69 -32.31 11.80
CA ALA A 73 7.85 -33.50 11.93
C ALA A 73 8.08 -34.25 13.25
N ALA A 74 9.34 -34.51 13.59
CA ALA A 74 9.72 -35.14 14.87
C ALA A 74 9.29 -34.30 16.07
N ARG A 75 9.43 -32.96 15.98
CA ARG A 75 9.07 -32.03 17.05
C ARG A 75 7.56 -31.96 17.31
N VAL A 76 6.73 -32.07 16.27
CA VAL A 76 5.27 -32.01 16.38
C VAL A 76 4.60 -33.38 16.51
N GLY A 77 5.33 -34.48 16.25
CA GLY A 77 4.83 -35.85 16.34
C GLY A 77 4.05 -36.32 15.11
N ILE A 78 4.43 -35.85 13.91
CA ILE A 78 3.85 -36.26 12.62
C ILE A 78 4.91 -36.99 11.79
N PRO A 79 4.57 -38.01 10.99
CA PRO A 79 5.51 -38.61 10.04
C PRO A 79 6.08 -37.59 9.03
N ALA A 80 7.40 -37.59 8.84
CA ALA A 80 8.09 -36.62 7.98
C ALA A 80 7.59 -36.64 6.52
N GLU A 81 7.36 -37.83 5.96
CA GLU A 81 6.86 -38.00 4.60
C GLU A 81 5.44 -37.43 4.41
N GLU A 82 4.57 -37.64 5.41
CA GLU A 82 3.21 -37.08 5.42
C GLU A 82 3.26 -35.54 5.45
N LEU A 83 4.11 -34.98 6.31
CA LEU A 83 4.28 -33.52 6.43
C LEU A 83 4.89 -32.90 5.15
N ALA A 84 5.89 -33.57 4.58
CA ALA A 84 6.57 -33.11 3.36
C ALA A 84 5.62 -33.11 2.16
N SER A 85 4.95 -34.24 1.90
CA SER A 85 4.02 -34.38 0.78
C SER A 85 2.85 -33.39 0.85
N PHE A 86 2.31 -33.15 2.05
CA PHE A 86 1.24 -32.18 2.25
C PHE A 86 1.66 -30.76 1.85
N ASN A 87 2.90 -30.37 2.14
CA ASN A 87 3.42 -29.03 1.87
C ASN A 87 4.15 -28.90 0.51
N GLY A 88 4.09 -29.93 -0.34
CA GLY A 88 4.81 -29.93 -1.62
C GLY A 88 6.34 -29.96 -1.48
N LEU A 89 6.85 -30.45 -0.36
CA LEU A 89 8.27 -30.55 -0.05
C LEU A 89 8.78 -31.98 -0.24
N ARG A 90 10.09 -32.10 -0.41
CA ARG A 90 10.79 -33.40 -0.35
C ARG A 90 11.39 -33.58 1.04
N ASP A 91 11.58 -34.83 1.45
CA ASP A 91 12.23 -35.13 2.71
C ASP A 91 13.69 -34.61 2.72
N GLY A 92 14.16 -34.17 3.88
CA GLY A 92 15.51 -33.62 4.07
C GLY A 92 15.78 -32.23 3.47
N VAL A 93 14.77 -31.56 2.88
CA VAL A 93 14.93 -30.18 2.40
C VAL A 93 15.10 -29.23 3.60
N PRO A 94 16.14 -28.38 3.62
CA PRO A 94 16.28 -27.38 4.67
C PRO A 94 15.19 -26.32 4.54
N LEU A 95 14.61 -25.97 5.69
CA LEU A 95 13.59 -24.94 5.82
C LEU A 95 14.24 -23.61 6.17
N ARG A 96 13.58 -22.52 5.79
CA ARG A 96 14.01 -21.17 6.16
C ARG A 96 13.65 -20.94 7.63
N ASP A 97 14.42 -20.07 8.28
CA ASP A 97 14.10 -19.66 9.64
C ASP A 97 12.76 -18.93 9.66
N GLY A 98 11.84 -19.36 10.51
CA GLY A 98 10.50 -18.83 10.57
C GLY A 98 9.55 -19.28 9.45
N GLU A 99 9.95 -20.22 8.59
CA GLU A 99 9.08 -20.77 7.54
C GLU A 99 7.87 -21.48 8.16
N LEU A 100 6.66 -21.16 7.68
CA LEU A 100 5.44 -21.83 8.13
C LEU A 100 5.20 -23.11 7.36
N ILE A 101 4.93 -24.19 8.11
CA ILE A 101 4.60 -25.50 7.60
C ILE A 101 3.19 -25.85 8.04
N ALA A 102 2.29 -26.11 7.09
CA ALA A 102 0.92 -26.50 7.41
C ALA A 102 0.88 -27.95 7.90
N LEU A 103 0.13 -28.21 8.97
CA LEU A 103 -0.01 -29.56 9.50
C LEU A 103 -1.16 -30.29 8.79
N PRO A 104 -0.95 -31.53 8.30
CA PRO A 104 -1.99 -32.32 7.63
C PRO A 104 -3.10 -32.76 8.58
N ARG A 105 -2.81 -32.81 9.88
CA ARG A 105 -3.73 -33.19 10.95
C ARG A 105 -3.44 -32.41 12.22
N ARG A 106 -4.44 -32.35 13.12
CA ARG A 106 -4.26 -31.74 14.43
C ARG A 106 -3.31 -32.55 15.30
N VAL A 107 -2.41 -31.86 15.99
CA VAL A 107 -1.56 -32.35 17.07
C VAL A 107 -2.09 -31.81 18.40
N ALA A 108 -1.50 -32.27 19.51
CA ALA A 108 -1.85 -31.80 20.85
C ALA A 108 -1.85 -30.27 20.90
N GLU A 109 -2.95 -29.69 21.39
CA GLU A 109 -3.17 -28.25 21.40
C GLU A 109 -2.13 -27.52 22.28
N PRO A 110 -1.74 -26.28 21.91
CA PRO A 110 -0.91 -25.44 22.75
C PRO A 110 -1.50 -25.30 24.15
N SER A 111 -0.64 -25.36 25.17
CA SER A 111 -1.00 -25.16 26.58
C SER A 111 0.19 -24.59 27.35
N PRO A 112 0.01 -24.11 28.58
CA PRO A 112 1.12 -23.72 29.44
C PRO A 112 2.17 -24.84 29.65
N ALA A 113 1.76 -26.10 29.60
CA ALA A 113 2.67 -27.25 29.67
C ALA A 113 3.57 -27.38 28.44
N THR A 114 3.14 -26.84 27.28
CA THR A 114 3.96 -26.73 26.06
C THR A 114 4.59 -25.35 25.90
N GLY A 115 4.57 -24.52 26.95
CA GLY A 115 5.12 -23.16 26.98
C GLY A 115 4.33 -22.13 26.19
N ALA A 116 3.08 -22.43 25.81
CA ALA A 116 2.17 -21.44 25.22
C ALA A 116 1.55 -20.56 26.31
N ILE A 117 1.24 -19.31 25.95
CA ILE A 117 0.62 -18.32 26.88
C ILE A 117 -0.82 -18.69 27.22
N GLY A 118 -1.50 -19.42 26.33
CA GLY A 118 -2.88 -19.86 26.50
C GLY A 118 -3.06 -21.36 26.21
N THR A 119 -4.29 -21.82 26.42
CA THR A 119 -4.69 -23.20 26.14
C THR A 119 -5.68 -23.24 24.97
N GLY A 120 -5.46 -24.12 24.01
CA GLY A 120 -6.37 -24.34 22.88
C GLY A 120 -6.13 -23.42 21.67
N PRO A 121 -7.03 -23.44 20.67
CA PRO A 121 -6.90 -22.63 19.47
C PRO A 121 -7.11 -21.14 19.75
N ILE A 122 -6.50 -20.30 18.90
CA ILE A 122 -6.69 -18.85 18.88
C ILE A 122 -8.16 -18.55 18.61
N LEU A 123 -8.74 -17.67 19.42
CA LEU A 123 -10.14 -17.29 19.30
C LEU A 123 -10.28 -15.98 18.51
N PRO A 124 -11.27 -15.86 17.61
CA PRO A 124 -11.50 -14.62 16.87
C PRO A 124 -11.85 -13.47 17.83
N GLY A 125 -11.30 -12.27 17.57
CA GLY A 125 -11.49 -11.11 18.43
C GLY A 125 -12.86 -10.46 18.35
N GLY A 126 -13.61 -10.73 17.27
CA GLY A 126 -14.91 -10.12 17.01
C GLY A 126 -16.14 -10.90 17.46
N VAL A 127 -16.00 -12.12 17.99
CA VAL A 127 -17.17 -12.91 18.42
C VAL A 127 -17.36 -12.74 19.92
N ASP A 128 -18.27 -11.84 20.29
CA ASP A 128 -18.79 -11.77 21.64
C ASP A 128 -19.64 -13.04 21.88
N VAL A 129 -18.98 -14.09 22.39
CA VAL A 129 -19.58 -15.41 22.64
C VAL A 129 -20.81 -15.28 23.56
N ALA A 130 -20.87 -14.24 24.39
CA ALA A 130 -22.04 -13.93 25.21
C ALA A 130 -23.28 -13.55 24.38
N ALA A 131 -23.11 -12.84 23.26
CA ALA A 131 -24.21 -12.40 22.40
C ALA A 131 -24.76 -13.54 21.53
N VAL A 132 -23.90 -14.44 21.05
CA VAL A 132 -24.31 -15.59 20.23
C VAL A 132 -24.88 -16.72 21.09
N ALA A 133 -24.41 -16.90 22.33
CA ALA A 133 -24.87 -17.97 23.22
C ALA A 133 -26.12 -17.62 24.05
N GLY A 134 -26.57 -16.35 24.07
CA GLY A 134 -27.77 -15.94 24.85
C GLY A 134 -29.03 -16.74 24.52
N SER A 135 -29.26 -17.05 23.24
CA SER A 135 -30.47 -17.77 22.79
C SER A 135 -30.40 -19.30 22.92
N ALA A 136 -29.21 -19.85 23.19
CA ALA A 136 -28.98 -21.29 23.40
C ALA A 136 -28.88 -21.63 24.90
N ILE A 137 -28.31 -20.74 25.71
CA ILE A 137 -28.16 -20.90 27.16
C ILE A 137 -29.52 -20.83 27.88
N GLU A 138 -30.49 -20.06 27.39
CA GLU A 138 -31.86 -20.04 27.96
C GLU A 138 -32.64 -21.35 27.78
N ARG A 139 -32.15 -22.27 26.93
CA ARG A 139 -32.81 -23.56 26.64
C ARG A 139 -32.15 -24.77 27.30
N ALA A 140 -30.95 -24.61 27.87
CA ALA A 140 -30.25 -25.66 28.59
C ALA A 140 -29.99 -25.20 30.02
N GLY A 141 -30.54 -25.93 31.00
CA GLY A 141 -30.28 -25.68 32.43
C GLY A 141 -28.78 -25.64 32.77
N PRO A 142 -28.41 -25.20 33.98
CA PRO A 142 -27.09 -24.70 34.31
C PRO A 142 -26.04 -25.80 34.17
N SER A 143 -25.39 -25.85 33.02
CA SER A 143 -24.21 -26.67 32.77
C SER A 143 -23.10 -25.75 32.28
N GLY A 144 -22.15 -25.52 33.19
CA GLY A 144 -20.79 -25.07 32.91
C GLY A 144 -20.66 -23.87 32.00
N ALA A 145 -20.49 -22.68 32.59
CA ALA A 145 -19.78 -21.61 31.91
C ALA A 145 -18.46 -22.18 31.36
N ILE A 146 -18.26 -22.09 30.04
CA ILE A 146 -16.93 -22.18 29.46
C ILE A 146 -16.20 -20.95 29.98
N GLU A 147 -15.62 -21.06 31.18
CA GLU A 147 -14.72 -20.04 31.69
C GLU A 147 -13.60 -19.90 30.65
N ARG A 148 -13.44 -18.67 30.15
CA ARG A 148 -12.28 -18.30 29.32
C ARG A 148 -11.03 -18.76 30.05
N ALA A 149 -10.31 -19.71 29.46
CA ALA A 149 -8.99 -20.07 29.95
C ALA A 149 -8.13 -18.80 29.97
N PRO A 150 -7.53 -18.40 31.11
CA PRO A 150 -6.70 -17.22 31.17
C PRO A 150 -5.51 -17.37 30.21
N GLY A 151 -5.31 -16.39 29.33
CA GLY A 151 -4.18 -16.35 28.38
C GLY A 151 -4.48 -16.80 26.94
N ALA A 152 -5.73 -17.11 26.58
CA ALA A 152 -6.09 -17.41 25.19
C ALA A 152 -5.74 -16.25 24.25
N GLN A 153 -4.93 -16.52 23.23
CA GLN A 153 -4.58 -15.52 22.23
C GLN A 153 -5.81 -15.16 21.40
N ILE A 154 -5.98 -13.86 21.15
CA ILE A 154 -7.08 -13.31 20.37
C ILE A 154 -6.52 -12.87 19.03
N GLY A 155 -7.10 -13.35 17.94
CA GLY A 155 -6.68 -13.01 16.59
C GLY A 155 -7.65 -13.58 15.56
N ASP A 156 -7.89 -12.82 14.49
CA ASP A 156 -8.71 -13.29 13.39
C ASP A 156 -8.00 -14.43 12.65
N GLU A 157 -8.78 -15.44 12.25
CA GLU A 157 -8.23 -16.62 11.57
C GLU A 157 -7.73 -16.22 10.17
N PRO A 158 -6.41 -16.30 9.90
CA PRO A 158 -5.84 -15.95 8.60
C PRO A 158 -6.36 -16.90 7.52
N VAL A 159 -6.55 -16.37 6.31
CA VAL A 159 -6.88 -17.21 5.15
C VAL A 159 -5.64 -18.03 4.79
N ARG A 160 -5.81 -19.35 4.66
CA ARG A 160 -4.74 -20.23 4.18
C ARG A 160 -4.85 -20.39 2.66
N HIS A 161 -3.82 -19.96 1.94
CA HIS A 161 -3.72 -20.06 0.50
C HIS A 161 -2.67 -21.13 0.13
N ARG A 162 -2.97 -21.95 -0.88
CA ARG A 162 -2.01 -22.92 -1.44
C ARG A 162 -1.49 -22.38 -2.75
N VAL A 163 -0.18 -22.17 -2.83
CA VAL A 163 0.48 -21.60 -4.00
C VAL A 163 0.29 -22.52 -5.21
N GLU A 164 -0.30 -21.99 -6.27
CA GLU A 164 -0.45 -22.66 -7.55
C GLU A 164 0.82 -22.50 -8.42
N PRO A 165 1.06 -23.40 -9.39
CA PRO A 165 2.18 -23.26 -10.30
C PRO A 165 2.12 -21.93 -11.07
N GLY A 166 3.19 -21.13 -10.96
CA GLY A 166 3.32 -19.83 -11.63
C GLY A 166 2.94 -18.62 -10.76
N GLU A 167 2.41 -18.82 -9.56
CA GLU A 167 2.17 -17.74 -8.61
C GLU A 167 3.47 -17.27 -7.93
N THR A 168 3.47 -15.99 -7.53
CA THR A 168 4.56 -15.35 -6.80
C THR A 168 4.02 -14.72 -5.52
N ALA A 169 4.89 -14.45 -4.52
CA ALA A 169 4.48 -13.70 -3.34
C ALA A 169 3.80 -12.36 -3.69
N PHE A 170 4.24 -11.70 -4.77
CA PHE A 170 3.66 -10.44 -5.24
C PHE A 170 2.24 -10.61 -5.81
N SER A 171 2.01 -11.62 -6.65
CA SER A 171 0.67 -11.87 -7.22
C SER A 171 -0.32 -12.28 -6.14
N ILE A 172 0.11 -13.12 -5.19
CA ILE A 172 -0.71 -13.56 -4.06
C ILE A 172 -1.00 -12.39 -3.12
N ALA A 173 0.02 -11.59 -2.77
CA ALA A 173 -0.18 -10.43 -1.92
C ALA A 173 -1.19 -9.45 -2.51
N ARG A 174 -1.10 -9.19 -3.83
CA ARG A 174 -2.05 -8.34 -4.56
C ARG A 174 -3.46 -8.94 -4.60
N LEU A 175 -3.59 -10.25 -4.79
CA LEU A 175 -4.89 -10.95 -4.81
C LEU A 175 -5.66 -10.75 -3.50
N TYR A 176 -4.95 -10.76 -2.38
CA TYR A 176 -5.54 -10.64 -1.05
C TYR A 176 -5.44 -9.24 -0.42
N GLY A 177 -4.93 -8.24 -1.15
CA GLY A 177 -4.81 -6.87 -0.66
C GLY A 177 -3.82 -6.69 0.50
N VAL A 178 -2.82 -7.57 0.64
CA VAL A 178 -1.76 -7.48 1.66
C VAL A 178 -0.46 -7.00 1.04
N THR A 179 0.45 -6.46 1.84
CA THR A 179 1.78 -6.09 1.33
C THR A 179 2.66 -7.34 1.17
N PRO A 180 3.54 -7.42 0.15
CA PRO A 180 4.46 -8.54 0.00
C PRO A 180 5.36 -8.74 1.21
N ARG A 181 5.71 -7.63 1.90
CA ARG A 181 6.49 -7.64 3.14
C ARG A 181 5.71 -8.26 4.31
N ALA A 182 4.46 -7.82 4.53
CA ALA A 182 3.61 -8.42 5.56
C ALA A 182 3.41 -9.93 5.30
N LEU A 183 3.21 -10.32 4.04
CA LEU A 183 3.13 -11.73 3.66
C LEU A 183 4.43 -12.48 3.96
N ALA A 184 5.59 -11.87 3.71
CA ALA A 184 6.89 -12.44 4.01
C ALA A 184 7.12 -12.64 5.50
N ASP A 185 6.87 -11.59 6.29
CA ASP A 185 7.07 -11.58 7.74
C ASP A 185 6.18 -12.62 8.43
N TRP A 186 4.94 -12.78 7.94
CA TRP A 186 4.01 -13.80 8.45
C TRP A 186 4.44 -15.23 8.13
N ASN A 187 5.05 -15.47 6.97
CA ASN A 187 5.33 -16.81 6.46
C ASN A 187 6.81 -17.23 6.53
N GLY A 188 7.70 -16.34 7.00
CA GLY A 188 9.14 -16.57 6.98
C GLY A 188 9.72 -16.64 5.56
N LEU A 189 9.21 -15.83 4.64
CA LEU A 189 9.80 -15.75 3.30
C LEU A 189 11.12 -14.98 3.38
N GLY A 190 12.09 -15.39 2.55
CA GLY A 190 13.36 -14.69 2.45
C GLY A 190 13.21 -13.30 1.80
N PRO A 191 14.30 -12.52 1.74
CA PRO A 191 14.30 -11.21 1.09
C PRO A 191 14.02 -11.28 -0.42
N ASP A 192 14.20 -12.45 -1.02
CA ASP A 192 13.87 -12.78 -2.40
C ASP A 192 12.38 -13.07 -2.61
N LEU A 193 11.60 -13.19 -1.54
CA LEU A 193 10.16 -13.48 -1.55
C LEU A 193 9.81 -14.74 -2.36
N ALA A 194 10.73 -15.69 -2.42
CA ALA A 194 10.57 -16.91 -3.21
C ALA A 194 9.50 -17.81 -2.59
N VAL A 195 8.51 -18.20 -3.40
CA VAL A 195 7.44 -19.15 -3.04
C VAL A 195 7.58 -20.42 -3.86
N ARG A 196 7.11 -21.55 -3.32
CA ARG A 196 7.17 -22.86 -3.99
C ARG A 196 5.75 -23.28 -4.37
N ALA A 197 5.59 -23.87 -5.55
CA ALA A 197 4.31 -24.46 -5.93
C ALA A 197 3.90 -25.55 -4.92
N GLY A 198 2.66 -25.50 -4.46
CA GLY A 198 2.11 -26.38 -3.44
C GLY A 198 2.39 -25.95 -1.99
N GLN A 199 3.19 -24.90 -1.76
CA GLN A 199 3.42 -24.32 -0.44
C GLN A 199 2.13 -23.71 0.11
N PHE A 200 1.90 -23.85 1.41
CA PHE A 200 0.82 -23.12 2.10
C PHE A 200 1.34 -21.81 2.67
N LEU A 201 0.62 -20.72 2.42
CA LEU A 201 0.87 -19.41 3.00
C LEU A 201 -0.33 -19.00 3.84
N LEU A 202 -0.06 -18.40 4.99
CA LEU A 202 -1.05 -17.69 5.80
C LEU A 202 -1.10 -16.25 5.33
N ILE A 203 -2.27 -15.84 4.86
CA ILE A 203 -2.52 -14.48 4.42
C ILE A 203 -2.96 -13.67 5.64
N PRO A 204 -2.16 -12.68 6.07
CA PRO A 204 -2.54 -11.86 7.22
C PRO A 204 -3.85 -11.13 6.96
N VAL A 205 -4.62 -10.90 8.02
CA VAL A 205 -5.75 -9.96 7.95
C VAL A 205 -5.15 -8.56 7.84
N ALA A 206 -5.48 -7.87 6.75
CA ALA A 206 -5.11 -6.47 6.57
C ALA A 206 -5.78 -5.68 7.69
N ILE A 207 -4.97 -5.00 8.51
CA ILE A 207 -5.51 -3.97 9.39
C ILE A 207 -5.71 -2.76 8.48
N ASP A 208 -6.91 -2.19 8.48
CA ASP A 208 -7.13 -0.91 7.79
C ASP A 208 -6.02 0.05 8.22
N PRO A 209 -5.24 0.59 7.28
CA PRO A 209 -4.18 1.52 7.63
C PRO A 209 -4.77 2.61 8.53
N PRO A 210 -4.11 2.95 9.66
CA PRO A 210 -4.52 4.14 10.40
C PRO A 210 -4.60 5.29 9.39
N PRO A 211 -5.65 6.14 9.46
CA PRO A 211 -5.85 7.19 8.47
C PRO A 211 -4.54 7.95 8.32
N ALA A 212 -4.03 7.96 7.09
CA ALA A 212 -2.71 8.48 6.79
C ALA A 212 -2.56 9.85 7.46
N ALA A 213 -1.59 9.97 8.38
CA ALA A 213 -1.28 11.25 8.98
C ALA A 213 -1.06 12.24 7.83
N VAL A 214 -1.84 13.32 7.81
CA VAL A 214 -1.70 14.38 6.81
C VAL A 214 -0.22 14.75 6.75
N PRO A 215 0.45 14.59 5.59
CA PRO A 215 1.87 14.90 5.50
C PRO A 215 2.02 16.38 5.85
N VAL A 216 2.70 16.66 6.95
CA VAL A 216 3.07 18.03 7.30
C VAL A 216 4.03 18.46 6.19
N PRO A 217 3.73 19.53 5.43
CA PRO A 217 4.61 19.95 4.37
C PRO A 217 6.01 20.22 4.93
N PRO A 218 7.08 19.70 4.29
CA PRO A 218 8.44 20.03 4.69
C PRO A 218 8.63 21.56 4.65
N GLY A 219 9.11 22.14 5.75
CA GLY A 219 9.27 23.59 5.91
C GLY A 219 8.57 24.22 7.12
N ARG A 220 7.73 23.47 7.84
CA ARG A 220 7.09 23.95 9.09
C ARG A 220 7.97 23.70 10.31
N GLY A 221 9.19 24.24 10.29
CA GLY A 221 10.20 23.92 11.32
C GLY A 221 11.43 24.81 11.35
N SER A 222 11.35 26.04 10.84
CA SER A 222 12.29 27.13 11.15
C SER A 222 11.81 28.36 10.40
N VAL A 223 11.47 29.44 11.11
CA VAL A 223 11.43 30.76 10.48
C VAL A 223 12.85 31.06 10.00
N ALA A 224 13.08 30.96 8.69
CA ALA A 224 14.32 31.44 8.10
C ALA A 224 14.43 32.96 8.40
N PRO A 225 15.54 33.45 8.96
CA PRO A 225 15.71 34.88 9.17
C PRO A 225 15.64 35.58 7.81
N ALA A 226 14.86 36.67 7.74
CA ALA A 226 14.67 37.41 6.51
C ALA A 226 16.03 37.93 5.99
N PRO A 227 16.38 37.68 4.70
CA PRO A 227 17.59 38.25 4.12
C PRO A 227 17.48 39.79 4.07
N PRO A 228 18.61 40.52 4.19
CA PRO A 228 18.62 41.99 4.32
C PRO A 228 18.09 42.76 3.10
N SER A 229 17.78 42.07 2.00
CA SER A 229 17.27 42.69 0.76
C SER A 229 15.78 43.03 0.77
N ALA A 230 15.03 42.72 1.84
CA ALA A 230 13.61 43.07 1.96
C ALA A 230 13.34 44.46 2.59
N ALA A 231 14.37 45.25 2.88
CA ALA A 231 14.23 46.55 3.57
C ALA A 231 14.17 47.78 2.64
N THR A 232 14.12 47.61 1.31
CA THR A 232 13.97 48.76 0.39
C THR A 232 13.08 48.39 -0.78
N ALA A 233 11.90 49.01 -0.84
CA ALA A 233 11.01 48.93 -1.98
C ALA A 233 11.67 49.57 -3.22
N LEU A 234 11.65 48.85 -4.35
CA LEU A 234 12.00 49.41 -5.65
C LEU A 234 10.97 50.48 -6.05
N PRO A 235 11.38 51.58 -6.71
CA PRO A 235 10.47 52.65 -7.12
C PRO A 235 9.41 52.13 -8.11
N LEU A 236 8.16 52.53 -7.88
CA LEU A 236 7.02 52.27 -8.77
C LEU A 236 7.33 52.87 -10.16
N GLN A 237 7.37 52.01 -11.17
CA GLN A 237 7.28 52.45 -12.56
C GLN A 237 5.80 52.49 -12.95
N ASP A 238 5.29 53.71 -13.07
CA ASP A 238 4.08 54.02 -13.81
C ASP A 238 4.29 53.70 -15.29
N ALA A 239 3.67 52.63 -15.77
CA ALA A 239 3.32 52.44 -17.17
C ALA A 239 2.18 51.42 -17.27
N THR A 240 0.95 51.92 -17.20
CA THR A 240 -0.24 51.21 -17.70
C THR A 240 -0.30 51.42 -19.21
N PRO A 241 -0.25 50.36 -20.04
CA PRO A 241 -0.82 50.41 -21.36
C PRO A 241 -2.31 50.01 -21.28
N GLU A 242 -3.16 50.92 -21.70
CA GLU A 242 -4.58 50.70 -21.96
C GLU A 242 -4.76 49.64 -23.07
N PRO A 243 -5.51 48.54 -22.84
CA PRO A 243 -5.76 47.55 -23.88
C PRO A 243 -6.76 48.09 -24.91
N ALA A 244 -6.38 48.09 -26.19
CA ALA A 244 -7.27 48.35 -27.31
C ALA A 244 -8.36 47.25 -27.43
N PRO A 245 -9.57 47.58 -27.91
CA PRO A 245 -10.66 46.61 -28.02
C PRO A 245 -10.40 45.60 -29.14
N ALA A 246 -10.44 44.32 -28.81
CA ALA A 246 -10.39 43.21 -29.76
C ALA A 246 -11.73 43.05 -30.50
N PRO A 247 -11.74 42.61 -31.77
CA PRO A 247 -12.98 42.38 -32.52
C PRO A 247 -13.80 41.23 -31.92
N PRO A 248 -15.14 41.24 -32.06
CA PRO A 248 -16.01 40.22 -31.49
C PRO A 248 -15.69 38.85 -32.09
N SER A 249 -15.38 37.89 -31.22
CA SER A 249 -15.27 36.49 -31.60
C SER A 249 -16.66 35.95 -31.98
N PRO A 250 -16.78 35.04 -32.97
CA PRO A 250 -18.06 34.45 -33.34
C PRO A 250 -18.71 33.77 -32.13
N GLN A 251 -19.97 34.12 -31.88
CA GLN A 251 -20.80 33.59 -30.80
C GLN A 251 -21.02 32.08 -31.00
N MET A 252 -20.17 31.26 -30.39
CA MET A 252 -20.39 29.82 -30.20
C MET A 252 -21.14 29.52 -28.89
N ALA A 253 -21.82 30.53 -28.33
CA ALA A 253 -22.60 30.41 -27.09
C ALA A 253 -23.98 29.78 -27.32
N GLU A 254 -24.47 29.72 -28.57
CA GLU A 254 -25.83 29.28 -28.87
C GLU A 254 -25.97 27.74 -28.99
N ASP A 255 -24.85 27.01 -29.08
CA ASP A 255 -24.82 25.53 -29.15
C ASP A 255 -24.31 24.85 -27.86
N ARG A 256 -24.03 25.61 -26.80
CA ARG A 256 -23.66 25.04 -25.50
C ARG A 256 -24.91 24.72 -24.69
N THR A 257 -25.09 23.44 -24.35
CA THR A 257 -26.07 23.04 -23.34
C THR A 257 -25.63 23.57 -21.97
N GLU A 258 -26.61 24.00 -21.15
CA GLU A 258 -26.39 24.67 -19.84
C GLU A 258 -25.52 23.89 -18.84
N ALA A 259 -25.22 22.61 -19.11
CA ALA A 259 -24.30 21.80 -18.31
C ALA A 259 -22.82 22.22 -18.45
N SER A 260 -22.44 22.94 -19.52
CA SER A 260 -21.05 23.30 -19.84
C SER A 260 -20.57 24.66 -19.29
N ASP A 261 -21.33 25.31 -18.40
CA ASP A 261 -20.94 26.63 -17.85
C ASP A 261 -20.75 26.63 -16.32
N THR A 262 -20.93 25.49 -15.65
CA THR A 262 -20.89 25.37 -14.17
C THR A 262 -19.95 24.29 -13.62
N GLY A 263 -19.40 23.42 -14.46
CA GLY A 263 -18.36 22.45 -14.16
C GLY A 263 -17.00 23.05 -13.80
N ARG A 264 -16.34 22.48 -12.79
CA ARG A 264 -15.02 22.94 -12.31
C ARG A 264 -13.89 22.68 -13.32
N LEU A 265 -13.99 21.62 -14.10
CA LEU A 265 -12.95 21.11 -14.99
C LEU A 265 -13.11 21.67 -16.41
N LEU A 266 -12.00 22.00 -17.07
CA LEU A 266 -11.99 22.28 -18.51
C LEU A 266 -12.00 20.99 -19.31
N MET A 267 -12.63 21.04 -20.49
CA MET A 267 -12.40 20.04 -21.52
C MET A 267 -10.89 19.91 -21.84
N PRO A 268 -10.32 18.69 -21.78
CA PRO A 268 -8.90 18.48 -21.96
C PRO A 268 -8.45 18.62 -23.42
N VAL A 269 -9.36 18.40 -24.37
CA VAL A 269 -9.21 18.63 -25.81
C VAL A 269 -10.54 19.13 -26.38
N SER A 270 -10.47 19.88 -27.48
CA SER A 270 -11.67 20.31 -28.22
C SER A 270 -12.12 19.21 -29.18
N GLY A 271 -13.26 18.59 -28.90
CA GLY A 271 -13.90 17.66 -29.83
C GLY A 271 -15.11 16.95 -29.24
N SER A 272 -15.69 16.02 -30.01
CA SER A 272 -16.95 15.37 -29.66
C SER A 272 -16.72 14.14 -28.80
N ILE A 273 -17.63 13.88 -27.86
CA ILE A 273 -17.60 12.65 -27.08
C ILE A 273 -18.07 11.50 -27.96
N ILE A 274 -17.15 10.57 -28.25
CA ILE A 274 -17.38 9.38 -29.07
C ILE A 274 -17.51 8.09 -28.24
N ARG A 275 -17.18 8.16 -26.95
CA ARG A 275 -17.44 7.10 -25.97
C ARG A 275 -17.96 7.71 -24.68
N ALA A 276 -19.13 7.27 -24.24
CA ALA A 276 -19.75 7.74 -23.00
C ALA A 276 -19.28 6.92 -21.79
N TYR A 277 -19.30 7.53 -20.62
CA TYR A 277 -19.06 6.84 -19.35
C TYR A 277 -20.13 5.74 -19.13
N ASP A 278 -19.68 4.56 -18.70
CA ASP A 278 -20.55 3.44 -18.33
C ASP A 278 -19.84 2.66 -17.22
N LYS A 279 -20.29 2.84 -15.96
CA LYS A 279 -19.60 2.30 -14.78
C LYS A 279 -19.34 0.80 -14.92
N GLY A 280 -18.07 0.39 -14.82
CA GLY A 280 -17.65 -1.00 -14.94
C GLY A 280 -17.47 -1.52 -16.38
N LYS A 281 -17.74 -0.70 -17.41
CA LYS A 281 -17.40 -0.98 -18.81
C LYS A 281 -16.47 0.05 -19.43
N ASN A 282 -16.70 1.33 -19.13
CA ASN A 282 -15.91 2.46 -19.59
C ASN A 282 -15.84 3.50 -18.47
N ASP A 283 -14.71 3.57 -17.76
CA ASP A 283 -14.52 4.37 -16.54
C ASP A 283 -14.32 5.88 -16.80
N GLY A 284 -14.44 6.31 -18.05
CA GLY A 284 -14.36 7.71 -18.45
C GLY A 284 -15.05 7.97 -19.79
N ILE A 285 -14.77 9.12 -20.38
CA ILE A 285 -15.27 9.51 -21.69
C ILE A 285 -14.16 9.47 -22.74
N GLY A 286 -14.50 9.15 -23.98
CA GLY A 286 -13.60 9.25 -25.11
C GLY A 286 -13.90 10.50 -25.91
N ILE A 287 -12.97 11.45 -25.95
CA ILE A 287 -13.14 12.73 -26.65
C ILE A 287 -12.33 12.67 -27.95
N SER A 288 -13.01 12.76 -29.10
CA SER A 288 -12.35 12.72 -30.40
C SER A 288 -11.50 13.97 -30.61
N ALA A 289 -10.30 13.78 -31.15
CA ALA A 289 -9.41 14.87 -31.52
C ALA A 289 -8.39 14.37 -32.54
N ALA A 290 -7.89 15.26 -33.39
CA ALA A 290 -6.85 14.90 -34.36
C ALA A 290 -5.56 14.50 -33.64
N ALA A 291 -4.80 13.56 -34.20
CA ALA A 291 -3.46 13.23 -33.71
C ALA A 291 -2.57 14.47 -33.62
N GLY A 292 -1.78 14.60 -32.55
CA GLY A 292 -0.94 15.77 -32.28
C GLY A 292 -1.69 16.97 -31.70
N THR A 293 -3.01 16.90 -31.52
CA THR A 293 -3.76 17.97 -30.84
C THR A 293 -3.24 18.13 -29.42
N ARG A 294 -3.09 19.37 -28.95
CA ARG A 294 -2.67 19.68 -27.58
C ARG A 294 -3.68 19.12 -26.57
N VAL A 295 -3.19 18.37 -25.58
CA VAL A 295 -3.96 17.91 -24.42
C VAL A 295 -3.62 18.80 -23.23
N ASN A 296 -4.65 19.38 -22.62
CA ASN A 296 -4.53 20.32 -21.51
C ASN A 296 -4.97 19.71 -20.18
N ALA A 297 -4.35 20.18 -19.09
CA ALA A 297 -4.82 19.92 -17.74
C ALA A 297 -6.21 20.52 -17.53
N ALA A 298 -7.14 19.73 -17.00
CA ALA A 298 -8.54 20.10 -16.84
C ALA A 298 -8.71 21.09 -15.68
N ASP A 299 -7.86 21.00 -14.67
CA ASP A 299 -7.78 21.93 -13.55
C ASP A 299 -6.32 22.05 -13.06
N ALA A 300 -6.05 23.03 -12.20
CA ALA A 300 -4.75 23.17 -11.56
C ALA A 300 -4.52 21.99 -10.60
N GLY A 301 -3.29 21.49 -10.53
CA GLY A 301 -3.00 20.30 -9.74
C GLY A 301 -1.54 19.90 -9.80
N THR A 302 -1.25 18.70 -9.32
CA THR A 302 0.08 18.10 -9.33
C THR A 302 0.03 16.78 -10.08
N VAL A 303 1.04 16.49 -10.91
CA VAL A 303 1.17 15.21 -11.60
C VAL A 303 1.43 14.12 -10.56
N ALA A 304 0.40 13.32 -10.26
CA ALA A 304 0.46 12.26 -9.26
C ALA A 304 1.23 11.04 -9.78
N ALA A 305 1.01 10.70 -11.05
CA ALA A 305 1.69 9.59 -11.70
C ALA A 305 1.70 9.76 -13.23
N ILE A 306 2.71 9.18 -13.85
CA ILE A 306 2.76 8.90 -15.28
C ILE A 306 3.02 7.41 -15.40
N THR A 307 2.04 6.66 -15.89
CA THR A 307 2.11 5.20 -16.05
C THR A 307 1.96 4.84 -17.52
N ARG A 308 1.94 3.53 -17.83
CA ARG A 308 1.66 3.01 -19.16
C ARG A 308 0.65 1.88 -19.07
N ASP A 309 -0.22 1.76 -20.08
CA ASP A 309 -1.08 0.57 -20.21
C ASP A 309 -0.32 -0.65 -20.79
N THR A 310 -1.05 -1.72 -21.06
CA THR A 310 -0.53 -2.96 -21.65
C THR A 310 0.13 -2.73 -23.02
N ASP A 311 -0.38 -1.79 -23.81
CA ASP A 311 0.13 -1.41 -25.13
C ASP A 311 1.24 -0.34 -25.04
N GLN A 312 1.80 -0.14 -23.84
CA GLN A 312 2.87 0.82 -23.53
C GLN A 312 2.49 2.29 -23.77
N VAL A 313 1.19 2.57 -23.80
CA VAL A 313 0.60 3.90 -23.99
C VAL A 313 0.71 4.70 -22.71
N PRO A 314 1.30 5.91 -22.71
CA PRO A 314 1.33 6.70 -21.51
C PRO A 314 -0.05 7.11 -21.01
N ILE A 315 -0.18 7.11 -19.69
CA ILE A 315 -1.33 7.58 -18.94
C ILE A 315 -0.82 8.62 -17.94
N ILE A 316 -1.40 9.82 -17.96
CA ILE A 316 -1.08 10.89 -17.01
C ILE A 316 -2.20 10.93 -15.97
N VAL A 317 -1.84 10.97 -14.69
CA VAL A 317 -2.79 11.16 -13.58
C VAL A 317 -2.46 12.47 -12.89
N LEU A 318 -3.40 13.42 -12.91
CA LEU A 318 -3.31 14.67 -12.17
C LEU A 318 -4.14 14.57 -10.89
N ARG A 319 -3.57 15.05 -9.79
CA ARG A 319 -4.28 15.25 -8.52
C ARG A 319 -4.61 16.72 -8.35
N HIS A 320 -5.88 17.00 -8.11
CA HIS A 320 -6.41 18.34 -7.90
C HIS A 320 -6.81 18.56 -6.43
N ALA A 321 -7.30 19.76 -6.12
CA ALA A 321 -7.94 20.02 -4.83
C ALA A 321 -9.18 19.12 -4.63
N ASP A 322 -9.58 18.93 -3.37
CA ASP A 322 -10.70 18.09 -2.93
C ASP A 322 -10.54 16.59 -3.22
N ASN A 323 -9.29 16.14 -3.36
CA ASN A 323 -8.94 14.73 -3.63
C ASN A 323 -9.51 14.18 -4.96
N LEU A 324 -9.86 15.10 -5.88
CA LEU A 324 -10.27 14.77 -7.23
C LEU A 324 -9.03 14.42 -8.07
N LEU A 325 -9.10 13.30 -8.79
CA LEU A 325 -8.08 12.89 -9.74
C LEU A 325 -8.65 12.95 -11.15
N THR A 326 -7.83 13.36 -12.11
CA THR A 326 -8.14 13.22 -13.54
C THR A 326 -7.11 12.35 -14.23
N VAL A 327 -7.57 11.52 -15.16
CA VAL A 327 -6.73 10.58 -15.90
C VAL A 327 -6.80 10.90 -17.38
N TYR A 328 -5.64 10.93 -18.04
CA TYR A 328 -5.48 11.21 -19.46
C TYR A 328 -4.77 10.03 -20.11
N ALA A 329 -5.49 9.22 -20.87
CA ALA A 329 -4.94 8.12 -21.65
C ALA A 329 -5.16 8.33 -23.16
N GLY A 330 -4.42 7.57 -23.99
CA GLY A 330 -4.39 7.81 -25.44
C GLY A 330 -3.55 9.03 -25.82
N VAL A 331 -2.59 9.41 -24.98
CA VAL A 331 -1.71 10.57 -25.18
C VAL A 331 -0.29 10.16 -25.56
N ASP A 332 0.45 11.10 -26.14
CA ASP A 332 1.86 11.00 -26.49
C ASP A 332 2.55 12.35 -26.24
N GLY A 333 3.87 12.46 -26.45
CA GLY A 333 4.59 13.74 -26.36
C GLY A 333 4.41 14.45 -25.02
N ILE A 334 4.57 13.73 -23.92
CA ILE A 334 4.34 14.24 -22.56
C ILE A 334 5.34 15.36 -22.24
N GLU A 335 4.84 16.50 -21.75
CA GLU A 335 5.64 17.70 -21.44
C GLU A 335 5.78 17.95 -19.93
N VAL A 336 5.33 17.01 -19.10
CA VAL A 336 5.36 17.10 -17.62
C VAL A 336 5.95 15.84 -16.99
N GLU A 337 6.48 15.99 -15.79
CA GLU A 337 7.05 14.89 -15.00
C GLU A 337 6.25 14.66 -13.70
N LYS A 338 6.44 13.48 -13.09
CA LYS A 338 5.79 13.16 -11.81
C LYS A 338 6.24 14.14 -10.73
N GLY A 339 5.28 14.77 -10.06
CA GLY A 339 5.51 15.78 -9.03
C GLY A 339 5.41 17.22 -9.54
N ASP A 340 5.33 17.45 -10.85
CA ASP A 340 5.17 18.79 -11.41
C ASP A 340 3.83 19.39 -11.03
N THR A 341 3.83 20.70 -10.77
CA THR A 341 2.59 21.47 -10.60
C THR A 341 2.16 22.02 -11.95
N VAL A 342 0.90 21.80 -12.31
CA VAL A 342 0.30 22.27 -13.56
C VAL A 342 -0.83 23.26 -13.27
N ALA A 343 -0.94 24.29 -14.10
CA ALA A 343 -2.07 25.20 -14.07
C ALA A 343 -3.27 24.65 -14.87
N ARG A 344 -4.48 25.10 -14.52
CA ARG A 344 -5.69 24.81 -15.30
C ARG A 344 -5.50 25.30 -16.74
N GLY A 345 -5.68 24.41 -17.73
CA GLY A 345 -5.48 24.70 -19.14
C GLY A 345 -4.03 24.60 -19.64
N GLN A 346 -3.07 24.27 -18.78
CA GLN A 346 -1.67 24.06 -19.19
C GLN A 346 -1.55 22.83 -20.10
N LYS A 347 -0.73 22.92 -21.17
CA LYS A 347 -0.39 21.76 -22.01
C LYS A 347 0.36 20.73 -21.16
N ILE A 348 -0.07 19.48 -21.24
CA ILE A 348 0.57 18.36 -20.55
C ILE A 348 1.03 17.25 -21.51
N ALA A 349 0.40 17.15 -22.68
CA ALA A 349 0.71 16.12 -23.68
C ALA A 349 0.09 16.47 -25.04
N GLU A 350 0.16 15.54 -25.98
CA GLU A 350 -0.51 15.56 -27.28
C GLU A 350 -1.36 14.30 -27.48
N VAL A 351 -2.39 14.40 -28.32
CA VAL A 351 -3.23 13.25 -28.67
C VAL A 351 -2.41 12.26 -29.49
N ARG A 352 -2.39 10.99 -29.10
CA ARG A 352 -1.67 9.97 -29.85
C ARG A 352 -2.25 9.83 -31.27
N ASN A 353 -1.37 9.58 -32.22
CA ASN A 353 -1.75 9.06 -33.53
C ASN A 353 -2.32 7.62 -33.43
N ALA A 354 -3.66 7.51 -33.44
CA ALA A 354 -4.40 6.26 -33.43
C ALA A 354 -5.59 6.32 -34.40
N ASN A 355 -6.21 5.18 -34.72
CA ASN A 355 -7.40 5.14 -35.57
C ASN A 355 -8.56 4.35 -34.92
N PRO A 356 -9.60 5.02 -34.39
CA PRO A 356 -9.76 6.48 -34.30
C PRO A 356 -8.81 7.13 -33.28
N SER A 357 -8.46 8.40 -33.49
CA SER A 357 -7.70 9.22 -32.52
C SER A 357 -8.67 9.86 -31.51
N PHE A 358 -8.43 9.64 -30.22
CA PHE A 358 -9.21 10.21 -29.12
C PHE A 358 -8.40 10.21 -27.84
N VAL A 359 -8.75 11.09 -26.90
CA VAL A 359 -8.27 11.05 -25.51
C VAL A 359 -9.29 10.31 -24.67
N HIS A 360 -8.85 9.35 -23.87
CA HIS A 360 -9.66 8.79 -22.80
C HIS A 360 -9.46 9.64 -21.54
N PHE A 361 -10.55 10.25 -21.08
CA PHE A 361 -10.56 11.16 -19.94
C PHE A 361 -11.43 10.59 -18.82
N GLU A 362 -10.84 10.36 -17.66
CA GLU A 362 -11.55 9.91 -16.46
C GLU A 362 -11.51 10.98 -15.38
N VAL A 363 -12.56 11.03 -14.56
CA VAL A 363 -12.61 11.76 -13.31
C VAL A 363 -12.78 10.73 -12.20
N ARG A 364 -11.99 10.84 -11.14
CA ARG A 364 -12.00 9.91 -10.02
C ARG A 364 -12.06 10.63 -8.68
N GLU A 365 -12.90 10.11 -7.79
CA GLU A 365 -12.94 10.50 -6.38
C GLU A 365 -12.22 9.41 -5.58
N GLY A 366 -10.93 9.64 -5.28
CA GLY A 366 -10.07 8.58 -4.76
C GLY A 366 -9.88 7.46 -5.78
N PHE A 367 -10.41 6.26 -5.49
CA PHE A 367 -10.29 5.09 -6.37
C PHE A 367 -11.51 4.85 -7.27
N GLU A 368 -12.64 5.50 -6.99
CA GLU A 368 -13.88 5.32 -7.75
C GLU A 368 -13.89 6.22 -9.00
N SER A 369 -14.19 5.63 -10.16
CA SER A 369 -14.49 6.37 -11.39
C SER A 369 -15.90 6.97 -11.32
N VAL A 370 -16.02 8.25 -11.65
CA VAL A 370 -17.30 8.97 -11.70
C VAL A 370 -17.51 9.53 -13.10
N ASP A 371 -18.77 9.77 -13.48
CA ASP A 371 -19.10 10.38 -14.76
C ASP A 371 -18.40 11.76 -14.87
N PRO A 372 -17.53 11.99 -15.87
CA PRO A 372 -16.86 13.27 -16.07
C PRO A 372 -17.79 14.41 -16.49
N MET A 373 -18.93 14.09 -17.12
CA MET A 373 -19.81 15.10 -17.75
C MET A 373 -20.26 16.23 -16.81
N PRO A 374 -20.69 15.97 -15.57
CA PRO A 374 -21.10 17.03 -14.64
C PRO A 374 -19.96 17.95 -14.18
N PHE A 375 -18.71 17.55 -14.40
CA PHE A 375 -17.54 18.32 -13.98
C PHE A 375 -17.03 19.25 -15.09
N LEU A 376 -17.41 19.06 -16.35
CA LEU A 376 -16.78 19.68 -17.52
C LEU A 376 -17.50 20.96 -17.98
N ASN A 377 -16.70 21.98 -18.32
CA ASN A 377 -17.08 23.24 -18.98
C ASN A 377 -16.60 23.34 -20.44
#